data_AF-A0A976BIV1-F1
#
_entry.id   AF-A0A976BIV1-F1
#
_cell.length_a   1.000
_cell.length_b   1.000
_cell.length_c   1.000
_cell.angle_alpha   90.00
_cell.angle_beta   90.00
_cell.angle_gamma   90.00
#
_symmetry.space_group_name_H-M   'P 1'
#
loop_
_entity.id
_entity.type
_entity.pdbx_description
1 polymer ?
#
loop_
_entity_poly.entity_id
_entity_poly.type
_entity_poly.pdbx_seq_one_letter_code
_entity_poly.pdbx_strand_id
1 'polypeptide(L)'
;MTLKYSYAPTNLFGFAGSKHSWYIDLSANLPLDVWGLTLNTHVGYQKVQVANASYVDWKIGLTKGLGKGFALAVAYIDTNADKAVYTNAKGRYMGRGTAWASLSKTF
;
A
#
# COMPACT_ATOMS: atom_id res chain seq x y z
N MET A 1 4.02 14.79 -3.26
CA MET A 1 4.91 13.78 -2.64
C MET A 1 4.69 13.86 -1.14
N THR A 2 4.61 12.71 -0.46
CA THR A 2 4.41 12.63 0.99
C THR A 2 5.31 11.55 1.56
N LEU A 3 6.00 11.87 2.65
CA LEU A 3 6.73 10.91 3.48
C LEU A 3 6.04 10.84 4.84
N LYS A 4 5.70 9.63 5.29
CA LYS A 4 5.07 9.40 6.59
C LYS A 4 5.85 8.34 7.36
N TYR A 5 6.08 8.60 8.63
CA TYR A 5 6.63 7.65 9.58
C TYR A 5 5.58 7.33 10.63
N SER A 6 5.39 6.04 10.94
CA SER A 6 4.43 5.58 11.93
C SER A 6 5.11 4.63 12.90
N TYR A 7 4.85 4.79 14.19
CA TYR A 7 5.53 4.06 15.25
C TYR A 7 4.51 3.44 16.21
N ALA A 8 4.71 2.17 16.54
CA ALA A 8 3.89 1.43 17.49
C ALA A 8 4.60 1.40 18.85
N PRO A 9 4.19 2.22 19.85
CA PRO A 9 4.77 2.17 21.19
C PRO A 9 4.41 0.87 21.93
N THR A 10 3.32 0.21 21.51
CA THR A 10 2.87 -1.09 22.00
C THR A 10 2.99 -2.15 20.91
N ASN A 11 2.49 -3.37 21.16
CA ASN A 11 2.48 -4.43 20.16
C ASN A 11 1.73 -3.97 18.90
N LEU A 12 2.33 -4.21 17.74
CA LEU A 12 1.66 -4.07 16.45
C LEU A 12 0.47 -5.04 16.39
N PHE A 13 -0.66 -4.57 15.85
CA PHE A 13 -1.87 -5.38 15.72
C PHE A 13 -1.57 -6.71 15.02
N GLY A 14 -2.04 -7.82 15.60
CA GLY A 14 -1.80 -9.17 15.08
C GLY A 14 -0.44 -9.80 15.40
N PHE A 15 0.49 -9.06 16.03
CA PHE A 15 1.82 -9.56 16.38
C PHE A 15 2.15 -9.38 17.87
N ALA A 16 2.07 -10.46 18.65
CA ALA A 16 2.50 -10.45 20.04
C ALA A 16 4.03 -10.23 20.15
N GLY A 17 4.48 -9.45 21.14
CA GLY A 17 5.90 -9.18 21.36
C GLY A 17 6.55 -8.19 20.39
N SER A 18 5.77 -7.54 19.53
CA SER A 18 6.25 -6.64 18.48
C SER A 18 6.31 -5.16 18.88
N LYS A 19 6.49 -4.85 20.18
CA LYS A 19 6.63 -3.46 20.65
C LYS A 19 7.77 -2.75 19.90
N HIS A 20 7.61 -1.45 19.66
CA HIS A 20 8.59 -0.63 18.92
C HIS A 20 8.72 -1.00 17.43
N SER A 21 7.70 -1.65 16.86
CA SER A 21 7.55 -1.79 15.41
C SER A 21 7.25 -0.45 14.76
N TRP A 22 7.62 -0.29 13.50
CA TRP A 22 7.46 0.96 12.78
C TRP A 22 7.22 0.75 11.29
N TYR A 23 6.69 1.77 10.65
CA TYR A 23 6.39 1.81 9.22
C TYR A 23 6.88 3.13 8.63
N ILE A 24 7.51 3.05 7.47
CA ILE A 24 7.83 4.22 6.65
C ILE A 24 7.10 4.10 5.31
N ASP A 25 6.51 5.21 4.87
CA ASP A 25 5.65 5.29 3.69
C ASP A 25 6.10 6.48 2.85
N LEU A 26 6.51 6.21 1.62
CA LEU A 26 6.76 7.22 0.61
C LEU A 26 5.74 7.10 -0.50
N SER A 27 4.99 8.17 -0.74
CA SER A 27 3.93 8.22 -1.74
C SER A 27 4.07 9.44 -2.67
N ALA A 28 3.81 9.25 -3.97
CA ALA A 28 3.87 10.31 -4.96
C ALA A 28 2.72 10.21 -5.96
N ASN A 29 2.13 11.37 -6.27
CA ASN A 29 1.19 11.52 -7.38
C ASN A 29 1.83 12.48 -8.37
N LEU A 30 2.24 11.96 -9.53
CA LEU A 30 3.00 12.65 -10.55
C LEU A 30 2.11 12.82 -11.79
N PRO A 31 1.69 14.05 -12.14
CA PRO A 31 1.10 14.32 -13.44
C PRO A 31 2.08 13.90 -14.54
N LEU A 32 1.63 13.08 -15.48
CA LEU A 32 2.47 12.61 -16.59
C LEU A 32 2.44 13.55 -17.79
N ASP A 33 1.56 14.56 -17.77
CA ASP A 33 1.28 15.50 -18.87
C ASP A 33 0.95 14.85 -20.22
N VAL A 34 0.71 13.53 -20.22
CA VAL A 34 0.26 12.73 -21.35
C VAL A 34 -1.16 12.25 -21.05
N TRP A 35 -2.10 12.54 -21.96
CA TRP A 35 -3.50 12.12 -21.90
C TRP A 35 -4.28 12.51 -20.62
N GLY A 36 -3.78 13.48 -19.85
CA GLY A 36 -4.35 13.87 -18.55
C GLY A 36 -4.23 12.78 -17.48
N LEU A 37 -3.19 11.95 -17.57
CA LEU A 37 -2.91 10.88 -16.61
C LEU A 37 -2.06 11.37 -15.45
N THR A 38 -2.35 10.84 -14.26
CA THR A 38 -1.53 10.97 -13.06
C THR A 38 -1.02 9.59 -12.68
N LEU A 39 0.30 9.44 -12.58
CA LEU A 39 0.95 8.28 -12.00
C LEU A 39 0.90 8.38 -10.48
N ASN A 40 0.36 7.35 -9.84
CA ASN A 40 0.28 7.23 -8.39
C ASN A 40 1.22 6.10 -7.96
N THR A 41 2.24 6.44 -7.19
CA THR A 41 3.19 5.48 -6.63
C THR A 41 3.17 5.50 -5.12
N HIS A 42 3.43 4.36 -4.51
CA HIS A 42 3.65 4.21 -3.09
C HIS A 42 4.66 3.09 -2.86
N VAL A 43 5.56 3.29 -1.90
CA VAL A 43 6.45 2.27 -1.40
C VAL A 43 6.51 2.38 0.13
N GLY A 44 6.35 1.23 0.77
CA GLY A 44 6.26 1.08 2.20
C GLY A 44 7.28 0.08 2.72
N TYR A 45 7.82 0.32 3.91
CA TYR A 45 8.56 -0.69 4.64
C TYR A 45 8.06 -0.79 6.07
N GLN A 46 7.55 -1.98 6.41
CA GLN A 46 7.11 -2.35 7.75
C GLN A 46 8.21 -3.14 8.44
N LYS A 47 8.81 -2.54 9.47
CA LYS A 47 9.63 -3.26 10.43
C LYS A 47 8.73 -3.79 11.53
N VAL A 48 8.59 -5.11 11.58
CA VAL A 48 7.97 -5.80 12.71
C VAL A 48 9.08 -6.32 13.60
N GLN A 49 9.05 -5.99 14.90
CA GLN A 49 10.07 -6.40 15.89
C GLN A 49 9.96 -7.89 16.30
N VAL A 50 9.45 -8.72 15.38
CA VAL A 50 9.38 -10.18 15.46
C VAL A 50 9.98 -10.73 14.18
N ALA A 51 10.79 -11.79 14.30
CA ALA A 51 11.48 -12.39 13.17
C ALA A 51 10.51 -12.77 12.04
N ASN A 52 10.92 -12.54 10.78
CA ASN A 52 10.22 -12.91 9.55
C ASN A 52 8.88 -12.21 9.26
N ALA A 53 8.46 -11.27 10.11
CA ALA A 53 7.23 -10.50 9.89
C ALA A 53 7.45 -9.15 9.19
N SER A 54 8.70 -8.74 8.95
CA SER A 54 8.96 -7.48 8.25
C SER A 54 8.73 -7.62 6.75
N TYR A 55 8.18 -6.59 6.11
CA TYR A 55 7.88 -6.61 4.68
C TYR A 55 8.03 -5.24 4.03
N VAL A 56 8.19 -5.26 2.72
CA VAL A 56 8.07 -4.13 1.81
C VAL A 56 6.77 -4.32 1.04
N ASP A 57 5.98 -3.26 0.93
CA ASP A 57 4.83 -3.20 0.05
C ASP A 57 4.96 -2.02 -0.91
N TRP A 58 4.30 -2.13 -2.05
CA TRP A 58 4.35 -1.09 -3.07
C TRP A 58 3.07 -1.08 -3.89
N LYS A 59 2.82 0.08 -4.49
CA LYS A 59 1.71 0.30 -5.41
C LYS A 59 2.17 1.16 -6.57
N ILE A 60 1.69 0.80 -7.75
CA ILE A 60 1.77 1.62 -8.95
C ILE A 60 0.39 1.70 -9.58
N GLY A 61 -0.03 2.89 -9.98
CA GLY A 61 -1.34 3.08 -10.59
C GLY A 61 -1.46 4.33 -11.42
N LEU A 62 -2.49 4.39 -12.24
CA LEU A 62 -2.82 5.52 -13.09
C LEU A 62 -4.22 6.01 -12.74
N THR A 63 -4.35 7.33 -12.64
CA THR A 63 -5.64 8.02 -12.51
C THR A 63 -5.85 8.92 -13.71
N LYS A 64 -7.06 8.90 -14.28
CA LYS A 64 -7.49 9.79 -15.34
C LYS A 64 -8.70 10.60 -14.91
N GLY A 65 -8.60 11.92 -14.99
CA GLY A 65 -9.77 12.80 -14.92
C GLY A 65 -10.62 12.66 -16.18
N LEU A 66 -11.92 12.41 -16.03
CA LEU A 66 -12.87 12.30 -17.14
C LEU A 66 -13.67 13.60 -17.37
N GLY A 67 -13.41 14.64 -16.57
CA GLY A 67 -14.18 15.88 -16.56
C GLY A 67 -15.50 15.76 -15.79
N LYS A 68 -16.16 16.89 -15.56
CA LYS A 68 -17.43 16.98 -14.79
C LYS A 68 -17.38 16.29 -13.41
N GLY A 69 -16.22 16.33 -12.76
CA GLY A 69 -15.98 15.73 -11.45
C GLY A 69 -15.77 14.20 -11.45
N PHE A 70 -15.70 13.54 -12.61
CA PHE A 70 -15.44 12.10 -12.70
C PHE A 70 -13.94 11.78 -12.77
N ALA A 71 -13.54 10.68 -12.14
CA ALA A 71 -12.19 10.12 -12.25
C ALA A 71 -12.21 8.60 -12.34
N LEU A 72 -11.38 8.04 -13.22
CA LEU A 72 -11.09 6.62 -13.32
C LEU A 72 -9.71 6.36 -12.75
N ALA A 73 -9.55 5.32 -11.93
CA ALA A 73 -8.26 4.90 -11.40
C ALA A 73 -8.07 3.39 -11.56
N VAL A 74 -6.84 2.99 -11.86
CA VAL A 74 -6.40 1.59 -11.86
C VAL A 74 -5.06 1.51 -11.14
N ALA A 75 -4.82 0.46 -10.37
CA ALA A 75 -3.51 0.25 -9.77
C ALA A 75 -3.25 -1.23 -9.50
N TYR A 76 -1.97 -1.56 -9.39
CA TYR A 76 -1.45 -2.83 -8.93
C TYR A 76 -0.74 -2.61 -7.60
N ILE A 77 -1.01 -3.49 -6.64
CA ILE A 77 -0.46 -3.46 -5.28
C ILE A 77 0.17 -4.82 -5.02
N ASP A 78 1.36 -4.86 -4.43
CA ASP A 78 2.04 -6.10 -4.08
C ASP A 78 2.94 -5.94 -2.85
N THR A 79 3.39 -7.06 -2.29
CA THR A 79 4.30 -7.09 -1.15
C THR A 79 5.17 -8.35 -1.16
N ASN A 80 6.37 -8.24 -0.58
CA ASN A 80 7.24 -9.39 -0.34
C ASN A 80 7.01 -10.05 1.03
N ALA A 81 5.85 -9.82 1.65
CA ALA A 81 5.49 -10.38 2.94
C ALA A 81 5.63 -11.91 2.97
N ASP A 82 6.22 -12.45 4.05
CA ASP A 82 6.48 -13.88 4.16
C ASP A 82 5.15 -14.68 4.19
N LYS A 83 4.97 -15.61 3.25
CA LYS A 83 3.77 -16.44 3.17
C LYS A 83 3.55 -17.27 4.44
N ALA A 84 4.60 -17.70 5.14
CA ALA A 84 4.49 -18.45 6.38
C ALA A 84 3.84 -17.62 7.50
N VAL A 85 4.04 -16.31 7.48
CA VAL A 85 3.51 -15.37 8.49
C VAL A 85 2.17 -14.77 8.05
N TYR A 86 2.01 -14.47 6.76
CA TYR A 86 0.88 -13.74 6.21
C TYR A 86 -0.18 -14.62 5.53
N THR A 87 -0.18 -15.92 5.83
CA THR A 87 -1.26 -16.83 5.45
C THR A 87 -2.23 -16.99 6.60
N ASN A 88 -3.52 -16.72 6.35
CA ASN A 88 -4.53 -16.81 7.41
C ASN A 88 -4.88 -18.27 7.77
N ALA A 89 -5.68 -18.45 8.82
CA ALA A 89 -6.14 -19.77 9.29
C ALA A 89 -6.94 -20.59 8.25
N LYS A 90 -7.38 -19.98 7.13
CA LYS A 90 -8.05 -20.65 6.01
C LYS A 90 -7.08 -20.98 4.86
N GLY A 91 -5.77 -20.86 5.07
CA GLY A 91 -4.74 -21.14 4.06
C GLY A 91 -4.63 -20.07 2.96
N ARG A 92 -5.22 -18.88 3.15
CA ARG A 92 -5.15 -17.80 2.15
C ARG A 92 -4.02 -16.85 2.47
N TYR A 93 -3.07 -16.75 1.55
CA TYR A 93 -2.01 -15.72 1.57
C TYR A 93 -2.62 -14.32 1.38
N MET A 94 -2.40 -13.45 2.37
CA MET A 94 -2.94 -12.09 2.42
C MET A 94 -2.06 -11.07 1.71
N GLY A 95 -0.77 -11.32 1.56
CA GLY A 95 0.16 -10.42 0.86
C GLY A 95 0.21 -10.63 -0.65
N ARG A 96 -0.82 -11.21 -1.26
CA ARG A 96 -0.83 -11.48 -2.70
C ARG A 96 -0.98 -10.18 -3.51
N GLY A 97 -0.22 -10.08 -4.58
CA GLY A 97 -0.42 -9.06 -5.61
C GLY A 97 -1.86 -8.97 -6.07
N THR A 98 -2.40 -7.75 -6.11
CA THR A 98 -3.80 -7.48 -6.45
C THR A 98 -3.89 -6.23 -7.32
N ALA A 99 -4.63 -6.33 -8.43
CA ALA A 99 -5.06 -5.18 -9.20
C ALA A 99 -6.42 -4.69 -8.71
N TRP A 100 -6.60 -3.37 -8.67
CA TRP A 100 -7.90 -2.75 -8.38
C TRP A 100 -8.19 -1.61 -9.34
N ALA A 101 -9.47 -1.33 -9.52
CA ALA A 101 -9.96 -0.21 -10.32
C ALA A 101 -11.13 0.49 -9.62
N SER A 102 -11.28 1.80 -9.84
CA SER A 102 -12.46 2.55 -9.39
C SER A 102 -12.88 3.60 -10.41
N LEU A 103 -14.17 3.90 -10.38
CA LEU A 103 -14.77 5.09 -10.94
C LEU A 103 -15.34 5.93 -9.79
N SER A 104 -14.96 7.20 -9.68
CA SER A 104 -15.44 8.11 -8.64
C SER A 104 -16.02 9.39 -9.24
N LYS A 105 -16.91 10.05 -8.47
CA LYS A 105 -17.50 11.36 -8.79
C LYS A 105 -17.42 12.25 -7.56
N THR A 106 -16.87 13.45 -7.71
CA THR A 106 -16.92 14.52 -6.69
C THR A 106 -18.08 15.46 -6.97
N PHE A 107 -18.83 15.86 -5.94
CA PHE A 107 -19.98 16.77 -6.01
C PHE A 107 -19.57 18.22 -5.70
#